data_AF-A0A150J4U4-F1
#
_entry.id   AF-A0A150J4U4-F1
#
_cell.length_a   1.000
_cell.length_b   1.000
_cell.length_c   1.000
_cell.angle_alpha   90.00
_cell.angle_beta   90.00
_cell.angle_gamma   90.00
#
_symmetry.space_group_name_H-M   'P 1'
#
loop_
_entity.id
_entity.type
_entity.pdbx_description
1 polymer ?
#
loop_
_entity_poly.entity_id
_entity_poly.type
_entity_poly.pdbx_seq_one_letter_code
_entity_poly.pdbx_strand_id
1 'polypeptide(L)'
;MRATDPEILNAIKKVLQEDTVIHSQNELFEKVTKKLSETDEVRVSAERIRRVAKKYGVRVQVHSRKGREIKTCPFCGKELQDILSQDLFGRSTTIGKLCKNCKFEIGLGRSPARYIFRR
;
A
#
# COMPACT_ATOMS: atom_id res chain seq x y z
N MET A 1 5.78 9.14 21.99
CA MET A 1 4.34 9.21 21.56
C MET A 1 4.09 8.33 20.33
N ARG A 2 2.84 8.05 19.96
CA ARG A 2 2.49 7.40 18.67
C ARG A 2 2.10 8.46 17.64
N ALA A 3 2.58 8.33 16.41
CA ALA A 3 2.32 9.33 15.38
C ALA A 3 0.85 9.37 15.00
N THR A 4 0.32 10.59 14.86
CA THR A 4 -1.01 10.79 14.34
C THR A 4 -1.02 10.60 12.82
N ASP A 5 -2.16 10.21 12.25
CA ASP A 5 -2.30 10.03 10.80
C ASP A 5 -1.90 11.31 10.01
N PRO A 6 -2.24 12.55 10.45
CA PRO A 6 -1.79 13.79 9.81
C PRO A 6 -0.28 14.02 9.86
N GLU A 7 0.39 13.71 10.97
CA GLU A 7 1.86 13.81 11.08
C GLU A 7 2.54 12.88 10.08
N ILE A 8 2.10 11.62 10.02
CA ILE A 8 2.63 10.64 9.08
C ILE A 8 2.42 11.12 7.64
N LEU A 9 1.24 11.67 7.33
CA LEU A 9 0.96 12.20 5.99
C LEU A 9 1.88 13.36 5.62
N ASN A 10 2.09 14.31 6.54
CA ASN A 10 2.98 15.44 6.31
C ASN A 10 4.43 14.99 6.12
N ALA A 11 4.90 14.01 6.90
CA ALA A 11 6.22 13.42 6.71
C ALA A 11 6.34 12.72 5.35
N ILE A 12 5.35 11.91 4.95
CA ILE A 12 5.31 11.27 3.62
C ILE A 12 5.36 12.32 2.50
N LYS A 13 4.60 13.41 2.62
CA LYS A 13 4.59 14.50 1.62
C LYS A 13 5.97 15.14 1.49
N LYS A 14 6.65 15.45 2.60
CA LYS A 14 8.01 16.01 2.60
C LYS A 14 8.99 15.05 1.92
N VAL A 15 8.94 13.76 2.27
CA VAL A 15 9.79 12.73 1.64
C VAL A 15 9.53 12.64 0.14
N LEU A 16 8.26 12.65 -0.30
CA LEU A 16 7.91 12.59 -1.73
C LEU A 16 8.17 13.90 -2.49
N GLN A 17 8.36 15.02 -1.79
CA GLN A 17 8.80 16.28 -2.37
C GLN A 17 10.32 16.27 -2.63
N GLU A 18 11.10 15.68 -1.73
CA GLU A 18 12.55 15.49 -1.88
C GLU A 18 12.86 14.39 -2.90
N ASP A 19 12.18 13.24 -2.77
CA ASP A 19 12.31 12.07 -3.62
C ASP A 19 11.01 11.79 -4.36
N THR A 20 10.96 12.13 -5.65
CA THR A 20 9.73 11.99 -6.45
C THR A 20 9.24 10.53 -6.53
N VAL A 21 10.15 9.56 -6.40
CA VAL A 21 9.86 8.12 -6.46
C VAL A 21 10.64 7.41 -5.36
N ILE A 22 9.92 6.60 -4.57
CA ILE A 22 10.49 5.71 -3.56
C ILE A 22 10.26 4.27 -4.00
N HIS A 23 11.32 3.46 -4.07
CA HIS A 23 11.29 2.16 -4.73
C HIS A 23 10.94 0.99 -3.80
N SER A 24 10.90 1.22 -2.48
CA SER A 24 10.57 0.19 -1.52
C SER A 24 9.83 0.70 -0.28
N GLN A 25 9.17 -0.23 0.42
CA GLN A 25 8.53 0.07 1.71
C GLN A 25 9.54 0.46 2.78
N ASN A 26 10.70 -0.22 2.82
CA ASN A 26 11.72 0.01 3.84
C ASN A 26 12.34 1.40 3.66
N GLU A 27 12.62 1.78 2.41
CA GLU A 27 13.13 3.11 2.09
C GLU A 27 12.15 4.22 2.53
N LEU A 28 10.85 4.06 2.23
CA LEU A 28 9.84 5.02 2.71
C LEU A 28 9.81 5.06 4.23
N PHE A 29 9.88 3.90 4.88
CA PHE A 29 9.85 3.80 6.33
C PHE A 29 11.04 4.51 6.97
N GLU A 30 12.26 4.29 6.49
CA GLU A 30 13.47 4.93 7.02
C GLU A 30 13.43 6.45 6.85
N LYS A 31 13.07 6.93 5.65
CA LYS A 31 12.98 8.38 5.36
C LYS A 31 11.89 9.07 6.19
N VAL A 32 10.71 8.47 6.29
CA VAL A 32 9.60 9.01 7.10
C VAL A 32 9.94 8.98 8.58
N THR A 33 10.54 7.88 9.07
CA THR A 33 10.92 7.77 10.48
C THR A 33 11.95 8.85 10.83
N LYS A 34 12.97 9.04 9.97
CA LYS A 34 13.97 10.11 10.13
C LYS A 34 13.32 11.50 10.22
N LYS A 35 12.40 11.84 9.30
CA LYS A 35 11.68 13.12 9.31
C LYS A 35 10.78 13.32 10.54
N LEU A 36 10.18 12.25 11.05
CA LEU A 36 9.36 12.31 12.27
C LEU A 36 10.24 12.52 13.51
N SER A 37 11.37 11.80 13.61
CA SER A 37 12.32 11.94 14.72
C SER A 37 13.02 13.30 14.80
N GLU A 38 13.08 14.07 13.70
CA GLU A 38 13.58 15.45 13.70
C GLU A 38 12.66 16.42 14.45
N THR A 39 11.35 16.12 14.55
CA THR A 39 10.37 16.98 15.22
C THR A 39 10.04 16.45 16.62
N ASP A 40 9.82 15.14 16.76
CA ASP A 40 9.45 14.49 18.02
C ASP A 40 9.89 13.01 18.04
N GLU A 41 10.18 12.44 19.21
CA GLU A 41 10.42 11.00 19.35
C GLU A 41 9.12 10.19 19.23
N VAL A 42 8.73 9.95 17.98
CA VAL A 42 7.48 9.30 17.63
C VAL A 42 7.72 7.96 16.94
N ARG A 43 7.05 6.92 17.44
CA ARG A 43 7.12 5.58 16.85
C ARG A 43 5.99 5.34 15.85
N VAL A 44 6.34 4.87 14.66
CA VAL A 44 5.42 4.43 13.61
C VAL A 44 5.89 3.09 13.03
N SER A 45 4.98 2.26 12.53
CA SER A 45 5.34 1.00 11.83
C SER A 45 5.27 1.18 10.31
N ALA A 46 6.09 0.44 9.57
CA ALA A 46 6.07 0.45 8.10
C ALA A 46 4.68 0.15 7.53
N GLU A 47 3.94 -0.77 8.16
CA GLU A 47 2.56 -1.05 7.80
C GLU A 47 1.67 0.20 7.91
N ARG A 48 1.75 0.91 9.04
CA ARG A 48 0.90 2.10 9.27
C ARG A 48 1.22 3.21 8.28
N ILE A 49 2.49 3.44 7.95
CA ILE A 49 2.90 4.38 6.89
C ILE A 49 2.24 4.00 5.55
N ARG A 50 2.31 2.72 5.17
CA ARG A 50 1.69 2.21 3.93
C ARG A 50 0.18 2.46 3.91
N ARG A 51 -0.51 2.19 5.02
CA ARG A 51 -1.96 2.39 5.16
C ARG A 51 -2.31 3.86 5.00
N VAL A 52 -1.60 4.75 5.70
CA VAL A 52 -1.80 6.21 5.62
C VAL A 52 -1.54 6.72 4.20
N ALA A 53 -0.44 6.32 3.57
CA ALA A 53 -0.14 6.71 2.19
C ALA A 53 -1.31 6.41 1.24
N LYS A 54 -1.83 5.18 1.27
CA LYS A 54 -2.96 4.78 0.40
C LYS A 54 -4.27 5.47 0.80
N LYS A 55 -4.55 5.62 2.11
CA LYS A 55 -5.76 6.26 2.65
C LYS A 55 -5.90 7.72 2.19
N TYR A 56 -4.79 8.45 2.13
CA TYR A 56 -4.76 9.87 1.71
C TYR A 56 -4.43 10.06 0.23
N GLY A 57 -4.48 8.99 -0.58
CA GLY A 57 -4.42 9.09 -2.04
C GLY A 57 -3.02 9.12 -2.66
N VAL A 58 -1.96 8.81 -1.91
CA VAL A 58 -0.62 8.65 -2.51
C VAL A 58 -0.64 7.54 -3.54
N ARG A 59 -0.02 7.77 -4.70
CA ARG A 59 0.04 6.78 -5.77
C ARG A 59 1.02 5.66 -5.37
N VAL A 60 0.46 4.50 -5.02
CA VAL A 60 1.23 3.30 -4.67
C VAL A 60 1.11 2.27 -5.80
N GLN A 61 2.22 1.98 -6.46
CA GLN A 61 2.34 0.90 -7.43
C GLN A 61 2.85 -0.36 -6.72
N VAL A 62 2.12 -1.46 -6.86
CA VAL A 62 2.45 -2.72 -6.20
C VAL A 62 2.86 -3.75 -7.25
N HIS A 63 4.11 -4.19 -7.18
CA HIS A 63 4.57 -5.33 -7.95
C HIS A 63 4.29 -6.60 -7.18
N SER A 64 3.45 -7.46 -7.74
CA SER A 64 3.08 -8.75 -7.17
C SER A 64 3.95 -9.87 -7.73
N ARG A 65 4.28 -10.87 -6.90
CA ARG A 65 4.97 -12.11 -7.30
C ARG A 65 4.02 -13.30 -7.18
N LYS A 66 4.30 -14.39 -7.91
CA LYS A 66 3.62 -15.68 -7.67
C LYS A 66 3.90 -16.12 -6.23
N GLY A 67 2.86 -16.48 -5.48
CA GLY A 67 2.99 -16.74 -4.05
C GLY A 67 1.67 -17.17 -3.43
N ARG A 68 1.57 -17.04 -2.10
CA ARG A 68 0.34 -17.37 -1.37
C ARG A 68 -0.72 -16.32 -1.67
N GLU A 69 -1.94 -16.80 -1.86
CA GLU A 69 -3.07 -15.92 -2.04
C GLU A 69 -3.36 -15.14 -0.74
N ILE A 70 -3.59 -13.84 -0.87
CA ILE A 70 -3.98 -12.99 0.24
C ILE A 70 -5.50 -12.96 0.36
N LYS A 71 -6.02 -13.12 1.57
CA LYS A 71 -7.45 -12.98 1.89
C LYS A 71 -7.80 -11.53 2.26
N THR A 72 -6.83 -10.85 2.90
CA THR A 72 -7.00 -9.53 3.47
C THR A 72 -6.18 -8.49 2.72
N CYS A 73 -6.73 -7.28 2.57
CA CYS A 73 -6.06 -6.17 1.94
C CYS A 73 -4.90 -5.64 2.80
N PRO A 74 -3.66 -5.52 2.25
CA PRO A 74 -2.49 -5.03 2.99
C PRO A 74 -2.54 -3.54 3.33
N PHE A 75 -3.53 -2.79 2.83
CA PHE A 75 -3.67 -1.35 3.05
C PHE A 75 -4.77 -0.99 4.04
N CYS A 76 -5.94 -1.62 3.93
CA CYS A 76 -7.07 -1.28 4.80
C CYS A 76 -7.46 -2.41 5.76
N GLY A 77 -6.85 -3.59 5.66
CA GLY A 77 -7.18 -4.73 6.52
C GLY A 77 -8.57 -5.34 6.27
N LYS A 78 -9.29 -4.89 5.23
CA LYS A 78 -10.61 -5.43 4.86
C LYS A 78 -10.46 -6.63 3.93
N GLU A 79 -11.50 -7.44 3.84
CA GLU A 79 -11.55 -8.58 2.93
C GLU A 79 -11.52 -8.13 1.45
N LEU A 80 -10.93 -8.98 0.62
CA LEU A 80 -10.89 -8.80 -0.82
C LEU A 80 -12.06 -9.53 -1.47
N GLN A 81 -12.63 -8.95 -2.52
CA GLN A 81 -13.67 -9.57 -3.33
C GLN A 81 -13.07 -10.13 -4.61
N ASP A 82 -13.60 -11.26 -5.05
CA ASP A 82 -13.13 -11.91 -6.26
C ASP A 82 -13.58 -11.14 -7.51
N ILE A 83 -12.65 -10.97 -8.45
CA ILE A 83 -12.89 -10.43 -9.77
C ILE A 83 -13.15 -11.61 -10.69
N LEU A 84 -14.39 -11.71 -11.17
CA LEU A 84 -14.80 -12.70 -12.14
C LEU A 84 -14.65 -12.11 -13.54
N SER A 85 -14.03 -12.85 -14.43
CA SER A 85 -14.07 -12.61 -15.87
C SER A 85 -15.05 -13.59 -16.50
N GLN A 86 -15.86 -13.10 -17.42
CA GLN A 86 -16.78 -13.94 -18.19
C GLN A 86 -16.16 -14.21 -19.57
N ASP A 87 -16.01 -15.49 -19.91
CA ASP A 87 -15.54 -15.88 -21.23
C ASP A 87 -16.63 -15.66 -22.29
N LEU A 88 -16.26 -15.73 -23.58
CA LEU A 88 -17.18 -15.64 -24.72
C LEU A 88 -18.35 -16.64 -24.66
N PHE A 89 -18.18 -17.73 -23.88
CA PHE A 89 -19.17 -18.79 -23.71
C PHE A 89 -19.98 -18.68 -22.39
N GLY A 90 -19.88 -17.55 -21.68
CA GLY A 90 -20.65 -17.29 -20.45
C GLY A 90 -20.13 -17.98 -19.18
N ARG A 91 -18.95 -18.61 -19.24
CA ARG A 91 -18.31 -19.20 -18.06
C ARG A 91 -17.62 -18.12 -17.24
N SER A 92 -17.85 -18.10 -15.94
CA SER A 92 -17.21 -17.17 -15.00
C SER A 92 -15.94 -17.80 -14.42
N THR A 93 -14.80 -17.14 -14.59
CA THR A 93 -13.50 -17.55 -14.03
C THR A 93 -12.94 -16.45 -13.14
N THR A 94 -12.45 -16.81 -11.95
CA THR A 94 -11.81 -15.84 -11.06
C THR A 94 -10.43 -15.46 -11.58
N ILE A 95 -10.27 -14.20 -11.99
CA ILE A 95 -9.01 -13.66 -12.53
C ILE A 95 -8.17 -12.95 -11.46
N GLY A 96 -8.80 -12.49 -10.37
CA GLY A 96 -8.10 -11.75 -9.33
C GLY A 96 -8.97 -11.37 -8.15
N LYS A 97 -8.46 -10.46 -7.34
CA LYS A 97 -9.07 -9.96 -6.11
C LYS A 97 -8.99 -8.43 -6.05
N LEU A 98 -10.10 -7.79 -5.72
CA LEU A 98 -10.27 -6.34 -5.59
C LEU A 98 -10.70 -5.97 -4.16
N CYS A 99 -10.06 -4.96 -3.59
CA CYS A 99 -10.56 -4.30 -2.39
C CYS A 99 -11.51 -3.15 -2.75
N LYS A 100 -12.80 -3.25 -2.40
CA LYS A 100 -13.78 -2.15 -2.61
C LYS A 100 -13.43 -0.85 -1.87
N ASN A 101 -12.67 -0.92 -0.79
CA ASN A 101 -12.38 0.24 0.05
C ASN A 101 -11.19 1.08 -0.45
N CYS A 102 -10.10 0.44 -0.88
CA CYS A 102 -8.89 1.15 -1.32
C CYS A 102 -8.56 0.93 -2.80
N LYS A 103 -9.45 0.25 -3.55
CA LYS A 103 -9.28 -0.10 -4.96
C LYS A 103 -7.95 -0.79 -5.24
N PHE A 104 -7.52 -1.64 -4.30
CA PHE A 104 -6.31 -2.44 -4.46
C PHE A 104 -6.67 -3.72 -5.21
N GLU A 105 -5.95 -4.00 -6.28
CA GLU A 105 -6.14 -5.17 -7.14
C GLU A 105 -4.92 -6.07 -7.09
N ILE A 106 -5.17 -7.38 -7.06
CA ILE A 106 -4.12 -8.39 -7.16
C ILE A 106 -4.62 -9.57 -7.97
N GLY A 107 -3.75 -10.16 -8.80
CA GLY A 107 -4.08 -11.39 -9.51
C GLY A 107 -4.21 -12.60 -8.58
N LEU A 108 -4.94 -13.61 -9.02
CA LEU A 108 -5.09 -14.88 -8.30
C LEU A 108 -3.72 -15.53 -8.05
N GLY A 109 -3.51 -16.10 -6.86
CA GLY A 109 -2.25 -16.80 -6.50
C GLY A 109 -1.00 -15.91 -6.49
N ARG A 110 -1.17 -14.59 -6.29
CA ARG A 110 -0.07 -13.63 -6.17
C ARG A 110 -0.06 -12.95 -4.83
N SER A 111 1.14 -12.53 -4.40
CA SER A 111 1.37 -11.76 -3.18
C SER A 111 2.12 -10.46 -3.51
N PRO A 112 1.88 -9.35 -2.80
CA PRO A 112 2.68 -8.14 -2.94
C PRO A 112 4.16 -8.41 -2.63
N ALA A 113 5.07 -7.96 -3.49
CA ALA A 113 6.51 -8.13 -3.32
C ALA A 113 7.22 -6.78 -3.14
N ARG A 114 6.96 -5.82 -4.02
CA ARG A 114 7.57 -4.49 -3.99
C ARG A 114 6.50 -3.41 -4.06
N TYR A 115 6.69 -2.37 -3.25
CA TYR A 115 5.83 -1.19 -3.20
C TYR A 115 6.64 0.00 -3.68
N ILE A 116 6.16 0.67 -4.71
CA ILE A 116 6.76 1.89 -5.25
C ILE A 116 5.78 3.04 -4.95
N PHE A 117 6.26 4.05 -4.25
CA PHE A 117 5.48 5.24 -3.91
C PHE A 117 5.89 6.39 -4.82
N ARG A 118 4.89 7.11 -5.34
CA ARG A 118 5.10 8.28 -6.19
C ARG A 118 4.27 9.45 -5.68
N ARG A 119 4.79 10.65 -5.92
CA ARG A 119 4.07 11.91 -5.70
C ARG A 119 2.75 11.96 -6.48
#